data_AF-A0A925ART1-F1
#
_entry.id   AF-A0A925ART1-F1
#
_cell.length_a   1.000
_cell.length_b   1.000
_cell.length_c   1.000
_cell.angle_alpha   90.00
_cell.angle_beta   90.00
_cell.angle_gamma   90.00
#
_symmetry.space_group_name_H-M   'P 1'
#
loop_
_entity.id
_entity.type
_entity.pdbx_description
1 polymer ?
#
loop_
_entity_poly.entity_id
_entity_poly.type
_entity_poly.pdbx_seq_one_letter_code
_entity_poly.pdbx_strand_id
1 'polypeptide(L)' 'MTPAERHAGLDGALLGKRIALYEVAKERQPERWSGATRNWQPVRVVHLNPDQHVAEKSDGKEGYLVLKNAA' A
#
# COMPACT_ATOMS: atom_id res chain seq x y z
N MET A 1 3.88 -11.21 -15.34
CA MET A 1 4.57 -11.02 -14.06
C MET A 1 4.45 -12.31 -13.28
N THR A 2 5.43 -13.16 -13.49
CA THR A 2 5.56 -14.44 -12.80
C THR A 2 6.30 -14.26 -11.48
N PRO A 3 6.18 -15.19 -10.52
CA PRO A 3 6.96 -15.13 -9.29
C PRO A 3 8.48 -15.05 -9.53
N ALA A 4 9.00 -15.79 -10.52
CA ALA A 4 10.41 -15.79 -10.87
C ALA A 4 10.89 -14.43 -11.41
N GLU A 5 10.13 -13.81 -12.32
CA GLU A 5 10.42 -12.46 -12.85
C GLU A 5 10.48 -11.42 -11.73
N ARG A 6 9.54 -11.51 -10.78
CA ARG A 6 9.51 -10.65 -9.61
C ARG A 6 10.73 -10.85 -8.71
N HIS A 7 11.09 -12.10 -8.40
CA HIS A 7 12.26 -12.41 -7.57
C HIS A 7 13.58 -11.97 -8.21
N ALA A 8 13.66 -12.00 -9.54
CA ALA A 8 14.79 -11.49 -10.30
C ALA A 8 14.79 -9.95 -10.46
N GLY A 9 13.75 -9.24 -9.98
CA GLY A 9 13.61 -7.79 -10.12
C GLY A 9 13.39 -7.32 -11.56
N LEU A 10 12.98 -8.22 -12.47
CA LEU A 10 12.78 -7.94 -13.89
C LEU A 10 11.41 -7.30 -14.19
N ASP A 11 10.63 -7.05 -13.14
CA ASP A 11 9.26 -6.58 -13.23
C ASP A 11 9.09 -5.08 -13.42
N GLY A 12 10.14 -4.31 -13.12
CA GLY A 12 10.13 -2.85 -13.20
C GLY A 12 9.70 -2.33 -14.56
N ALA A 13 10.18 -2.92 -15.65
CA ALA A 13 9.78 -2.52 -17.00
C ALA A 13 8.29 -2.74 -17.29
N LEU A 14 7.69 -3.82 -16.76
CA LEU A 14 6.26 -4.07 -16.91
C LEU A 14 5.42 -3.11 -16.06
N LEU A 15 5.86 -2.82 -14.84
CA LEU A 15 5.21 -1.85 -13.96
C LEU A 15 5.25 -0.43 -14.56
N GLY A 16 6.38 -0.02 -15.13
CA GLY A 16 6.50 1.26 -15.85
C GLY A 16 5.52 1.37 -17.02
N LYS A 17 5.37 0.31 -17.83
CA LYS A 17 4.37 0.26 -18.91
C LYS A 17 2.94 0.40 -18.38
N ARG A 18 2.64 -0.18 -17.21
CA ARG A 18 1.30 -0.06 -16.59
C ARG A 18 1.00 1.35 -16.12
N ILE A 19 1.99 2.06 -15.58
CA ILE A 19 1.84 3.47 -15.18
C ILE A 19 1.42 4.29 -16.40
N ALA A 20 2.21 4.25 -17.47
CA ALA A 20 1.93 5.01 -18.69
C ALA A 20 0.54 4.68 -19.29
N LEU A 21 0.17 3.40 -19.34
CA LEU A 21 -1.15 2.99 -19.84
C LEU A 21 -2.28 3.58 -18.99
N TYR A 22 -2.15 3.53 -17.67
CA TYR A 22 -3.18 4.03 -16.75
C TYR A 22 -3.29 5.55 -16.78
N GLU A 23 -2.17 6.27 -16.96
CA GLU A 23 -2.16 7.72 -17.15
C GLU A 23 -2.91 8.11 -18.43
N VAL A 24 -2.56 7.50 -19.56
CA VAL A 24 -3.26 7.74 -20.83
C VAL A 24 -4.74 7.38 -20.74
N ALA A 25 -5.09 6.28 -20.07
CA ALA A 25 -6.49 5.89 -19.87
C ALA A 25 -7.25 6.87 -18.97
N LYS A 26 -6.59 7.47 -17.98
CA LYS A 26 -7.18 8.50 -17.12
C LYS A 26 -7.39 9.81 -17.87
N GLU A 27 -6.42 10.24 -18.67
CA GLU A 27 -6.55 11.44 -19.50
C GLU A 27 -7.69 11.33 -20.51
N ARG A 28 -7.91 10.14 -21.08
CA ARG A 28 -8.98 9.90 -22.06
C ARG A 28 -10.38 9.95 -21.49
N GLN A 29 -10.57 9.54 -20.23
CA GLN A 29 -11.91 9.38 -19.63
C GLN A 29 -11.90 9.80 -18.15
N PRO A 30 -11.59 11.07 -17.83
CA PRO A 30 -11.37 11.51 -16.46
C PRO A 30 -12.58 11.30 -15.53
N GLU A 31 -13.80 11.39 -16.05
CA GLU A 31 -15.06 11.16 -15.31
C GLU A 31 -15.20 9.74 -14.75
N ARG A 32 -14.50 8.77 -15.34
CA ARG A 32 -14.47 7.38 -14.83
C ARG A 32 -13.59 7.25 -13.59
N TRP A 33 -12.67 8.18 -13.36
CA TRP A 33 -11.66 8.08 -12.31
C TRP A 33 -11.98 9.03 -11.17
N SER A 34 -12.24 8.49 -9.98
CA SER A 34 -12.49 9.30 -8.77
C SER A 34 -11.24 9.96 -8.18
N GLY A 35 -10.05 9.67 -8.70
CA GLY A 35 -8.80 10.17 -8.13
C GLY A 35 -7.54 9.72 -8.86
N ALA A 36 -6.46 9.53 -8.11
CA ALA A 36 -5.17 9.07 -8.65
C ALA A 36 -5.26 7.68 -9.27
N THR A 37 -4.34 7.38 -10.19
CA THR A 37 -4.19 6.03 -10.74
C THR A 37 -3.62 5.09 -9.66
N ARG A 38 -3.79 3.78 -9.86
CA ARG A 38 -3.27 2.78 -8.92
C ARG A 38 -1.75 2.93 -8.75
N ASN A 39 -1.27 2.85 -7.51
CA ASN A 39 0.16 2.81 -7.24
C ASN A 39 0.76 1.50 -7.80
N TRP A 40 1.56 1.63 -8.84
CA TRP A 40 2.26 0.54 -9.51
C TRP A 40 3.73 0.43 -9.09
N GLN A 41 4.16 1.11 -8.03
CA GLN A 41 5.51 0.95 -7.49
C GLN A 41 5.72 -0.49 -6.95
N PRO A 42 6.89 -1.10 -7.18
CA PRO A 42 7.17 -2.44 -6.68
C PRO A 42 7.26 -2.43 -5.16
N VAL A 43 6.53 -3.34 -4.51
CA VAL A 43 6.67 -3.59 -3.07
C VAL A 43 7.93 -4.42 -2.86
N ARG A 44 8.95 -3.79 -2.26
CA ARG A 44 10.31 -4.37 -2.10
C ARG A 44 10.44 -5.35 -0.95
N VAL A 45 9.78 -5.07 0.17
CA VAL A 45 9.91 -5.87 1.40
C VAL A 45 8.51 -6.18 1.91
N VAL A 46 8.28 -7.45 2.24
CA VAL A 46 7.07 -7.93 2.90
C VAL A 46 7.49 -8.88 4.02
N HIS A 47 6.87 -8.75 5.18
CA HIS A 47 7.11 -9.63 6.33
C HIS A 47 5.94 -10.60 6.44
N LEU A 48 6.23 -11.91 6.47
CA LEU A 48 5.25 -12.96 6.70
C LEU A 48 5.19 -13.24 8.20
N ASN A 49 4.01 -13.05 8.83
CA ASN A 49 3.85 -13.04 10.29
C ASN A 49 4.88 -12.12 10.97
N PRO A 50 4.73 -10.79 10.88
CA PRO A 50 5.51 -9.92 11.74
C PRO A 50 5.21 -10.32 13.18
N ASP A 51 6.23 -10.72 13.95
CA ASP A 51 6.12 -10.87 15.41
C ASP A 51 5.43 -9.60 15.94
N GLN A 52 4.44 -9.76 16.80
CA GLN A 52 3.46 -8.74 17.18
C GLN A 52 4.07 -7.51 17.92
N HIS A 53 5.06 -6.82 17.39
CA HIS A 53 5.70 -5.68 18.05
C HIS A 53 6.24 -4.65 17.05
N VAL A 54 5.39 -4.09 16.18
CA VAL A 54 5.52 -2.68 15.81
C VAL A 54 4.12 -2.06 15.72
N ALA A 55 3.45 -1.98 16.86
CA ALA A 55 2.36 -1.03 17.05
C ALA A 55 2.95 0.25 17.65
N GLU A 56 3.74 0.99 16.87
CA GLU A 56 3.93 2.41 17.16
C GLU A 56 2.70 3.15 16.65
N LYS A 57 1.65 3.18 17.49
CA LYS A 57 0.54 4.12 17.33
C LYS A 57 0.87 5.35 18.16
N SER A 58 1.11 6.46 17.45
CA SER A 58 1.16 7.82 18.00
C SER A 58 -0.13 8.16 18.76
N ASP A 59 0.08 8.74 19.93
CA ASP A 59 -0.81 9.43 20.88
C ASP A 59 -2.34 9.27 20.79
N GLY A 60 -2.89 8.82 21.92
CA GLY A 60 -4.32 8.78 22.21
C GLY A 60 -4.63 8.02 23.50
N LYS A 61 -3.78 8.16 24.54
CA LYS A 61 -3.97 7.50 25.83
C LYS A 61 -4.51 8.47 26.87
N GLU A 62 -5.80 8.79 26.78
CA GLU A 62 -6.47 9.48 27.90
C GLU A 62 -7.84 8.85 28.28
N GLY A 63 -8.52 8.17 27.35
CA GLY A 63 -9.86 7.63 27.61
C GLY A 63 -9.94 6.26 28.33
N TYR A 64 -8.86 5.50 28.39
CA TYR A 64 -8.93 4.07 28.81
C TYR A 64 -8.70 3.83 30.31
N LEU A 65 -8.14 4.80 31.05
CA LEU A 65 -7.85 4.65 32.48
C LEU A 65 -9.03 4.98 33.41
N VAL A 66 -10.02 5.76 32.94
CA VAL A 66 -11.15 6.20 33.78
C VAL A 66 -12.12 5.06 34.10
N LEU A 67 -12.20 4.03 33.25
CA LEU A 67 -13.18 2.94 33.38
C LEU A 67 -12.77 1.83 34.36
N LYS A 68 -11.55 1.85 34.90
CA LYS A 68 -11.02 0.75 35.75
C LYS A 68 -11.06 1.00 37.26
N ASN A 69 -11.48 2.20 37.68
CA ASN A 69 -11.54 2.57 39.11
C ASN A 69 -12.96 2.54 39.68
N ALA A 70 -13.90 1.91 38.99
CA ALA A 70 -15.26 1.70 39.46
C ALA A 70 -15.51 0.19 39.65
N ALA A 71 -14.94 -0.36 40.72
CA ALA A 71 -15.32 -1.64 41.32
C ALA A 71 -14.90 -1.64 42.79
#